data_AF-A0A7C7L888-F1
#
_entry.id   AF-A0A7C7L888-F1
#
_cell.length_a   1.000
_cell.length_b   1.000
_cell.length_c   1.000
_cell.angle_alpha   90.00
_cell.angle_beta   90.00
_cell.angle_gamma   90.00
#
_symmetry.space_group_name_H-M   'P 1'
#
loop_
_entity.id
_entity.type
_entity.pdbx_description
1 polymer ?
#
loop_
_entity_poly.entity_id
_entity_poly.type
_entity_poly.pdbx_seq_one_letter_code
_entity_poly.pdbx_strand_id
1 'polypeptide(L)' 'MVISVASGKGGTGKTTMAVSLALSAERAQYLDCDVEEPDGQIFLKPEITERLPVSVPG' A
#
# COMPACT_ATOMS: atom_id res chain seq x y z
N MET A 1 -14.94 -6.11 0.91
CA MET A 1 -15.01 -4.67 1.24
C MET A 1 -13.70 -4.03 0.82
N VAL A 2 -13.73 -2.82 0.25
CA VAL A 2 -12.53 -2.06 -0.12
C VAL A 2 -12.46 -0.84 0.77
N ILE A 3 -11.29 -0.57 1.36
CA ILE A 3 -11.04 0.62 2.17
C ILE A 3 -9.88 1.37 1.54
N SER A 4 -10.08 2.64 1.24
CA SER A 4 -9.06 3.52 0.67
C SER A 4 -8.63 4.55 1.70
N VAL A 5 -7.32 4.65 1.94
CA VAL A 5 -6.71 5.67 2.81
C VAL A 5 -6.04 6.70 1.91
N ALA A 6 -6.55 7.93 1.91
CA ALA A 6 -6.06 9.01 1.04
C ALA A 6 -5.84 10.31 1.82
N SER A 7 -4.91 11.15 1.37
CA SER A 7 -4.68 12.51 1.88
C SER A 7 -3.86 13.32 0.86
N GLY A 8 -4.10 14.63 0.83
CA GLY A 8 -3.51 15.56 -0.13
C GLY A 8 -2.13 16.13 0.25
N LYS A 9 -1.48 15.67 1.34
CA LYS A 9 -0.13 16.13 1.71
C LYS A 9 0.76 14.96 2.13
N GLY A 10 2.06 15.06 1.87
CA GLY A 10 3.08 14.17 2.42
C GLY A 10 3.19 14.29 3.94
N GLY A 11 3.55 13.21 4.62
CA GLY A 11 3.79 13.21 6.06
C GLY A 11 2.55 13.22 6.96
N THR A 12 1.33 13.05 6.42
CA THR A 12 0.10 13.01 7.24
C THR A 12 -0.20 11.62 7.83
N GLY A 13 0.73 10.67 7.77
CA GLY A 13 0.58 9.33 8.33
C GLY A 13 -0.31 8.36 7.52
N LYS A 14 -0.55 8.61 6.22
CA LYS A 14 -1.37 7.74 5.35
C LYS A 14 -0.90 6.28 5.38
N THR A 15 0.39 6.07 5.12
CA THR A 15 1.02 4.75 5.09
C THR A 15 0.90 4.05 6.43
N THR A 16 1.19 4.75 7.53
CA THR A 16 1.07 4.21 8.89
C THR A 16 -0.34 3.73 9.20
N MET A 17 -1.35 4.53 8.84
CA MET A 17 -2.75 4.17 9.04
C MET A 17 -3.17 2.98 8.17
N ALA A 18 -2.81 2.99 6.89
CA ALA A 18 -3.14 1.91 5.95
C ALA A 18 -2.51 0.57 6.37
N VAL A 19 -1.24 0.58 6.78
CA VAL A 19 -0.54 -0.60 7.28
C VAL A 19 -1.18 -1.10 8.58
N SER A 20 -1.48 -0.21 9.53
CA SER A 20 -2.09 -0.61 10.81
C SER A 20 -3.47 -1.23 10.60
N LEU A 21 -4.25 -0.71 9.65
CA LEU A 21 -5.52 -1.29 9.27
C LEU A 21 -5.35 -2.69 8.64
N ALA A 22 -4.39 -2.85 7.74
CA ALA A 22 -4.11 -4.15 7.12
C ALA A 22 -3.65 -5.20 8.15
N LEU A 23 -2.79 -4.82 9.10
CA LEU A 23 -2.27 -5.71 10.15
C LEU A 23 -3.30 -6.07 11.23
N SER A 24 -4.32 -5.24 11.43
CA SER A 24 -5.40 -5.50 12.40
C SER A 24 -6.52 -6.39 11.85
N ALA A 25 -6.58 -6.57 10.53
CA ALA A 25 -7.53 -7.47 9.90
C ALA A 25 -6.98 -8.91 9.85
N GLU A 26 -7.86 -9.91 10.09
CA GLU A 26 -7.50 -11.34 9.98
C GLU A 26 -7.04 -11.71 8.56
N ARG A 27 -7.64 -11.07 7.55
CA ARG A 27 -7.28 -11.22 6.14
C ARG A 27 -7.36 -9.87 5.45
N ALA A 28 -6.26 -9.45 4.86
CA ALA A 28 -6.17 -8.22 4.08
C ALA A 28 -5.33 -8.43 2.81
N GLN A 29 -5.68 -7.69 1.78
CA GLN A 29 -4.81 -7.41 0.65
C GLN A 29 -4.39 -5.95 0.76
N TYR A 30 -3.09 -5.70 0.83
CA TYR A 30 -2.54 -4.37 0.87
C TYR A 30 -2.10 -3.95 -0.55
N LEU A 31 -2.48 -2.76 -0.96
CA LEU A 31 -2.05 -2.15 -2.21
C LEU A 31 -1.50 -0.76 -1.91
N ASP A 32 -0.25 -0.54 -2.27
CA ASP A 32 0.38 0.78 -2.19
C ASP A 32 0.18 1.49 -3.54
N CYS A 33 -0.71 2.48 -3.57
CA CYS A 33 -1.02 3.25 -4.77
C CYS A 33 -0.26 4.58 -4.81
N ASP A 34 0.67 4.84 -3.89
CA ASP A 34 1.51 6.02 -3.94
C ASP A 34 2.57 5.85 -5.05
N VAL A 35 2.48 6.69 -6.09
CA VAL A 35 3.39 6.64 -7.25
C VAL A 35 4.73 7.28 -6.93
N GLU A 36 4.74 8.28 -6.03
CA GLU A 36 5.94 9.04 -5.71
C GLU A 36 6.78 8.33 -4.66
N GLU A 37 6.14 7.87 -3.57
CA GLU A 37 6.82 7.32 -2.39
C GLU A 37 6.06 6.11 -1.77
N PRO A 38 6.12 4.91 -2.39
CA PRO A 38 5.49 3.70 -1.83
C PRO A 38 6.29 3.15 -0.64
N ASP A 39 5.80 3.43 0.57
CA ASP A 39 6.46 3.14 1.85
C ASP A 39 5.90 1.92 2.61
N GLY A 40 4.81 1.30 2.15
CA GLY A 40 4.16 0.20 2.88
C GLY A 40 5.11 -0.98 3.18
N GLN A 41 6.05 -1.23 2.28
CA GLN A 41 7.06 -2.29 2.40
C GLN A 41 7.98 -2.13 3.63
N ILE A 42 8.20 -0.91 4.11
CA ILE A 42 9.06 -0.62 5.28
C ILE A 42 8.50 -1.32 6.53
N PHE A 43 7.18 -1.37 6.63
CA PHE A 43 6.47 -1.97 7.77
C PHE A 43 6.10 -3.43 7.53
N LEU A 44 5.59 -3.75 6.34
CA LEU A 44 5.04 -5.07 6.03
C LEU A 44 6.12 -6.12 5.71
N LYS A 45 7.32 -5.67 5.30
CA LYS A 45 8.46 -6.52 4.94
C LYS A 45 8.07 -7.76 4.10
N PRO A 46 7.34 -7.57 2.98
CA PRO A 46 6.84 -8.68 2.20
C PRO A 46 7.99 -9.45 1.53
N GLU A 47 7.83 -10.76 1.39
CA GLU A 47 8.64 -11.54 0.46
C GLU A 47 8.07 -11.35 -0.95
N ILE A 48 8.91 -10.87 -1.88
CA ILE A 48 8.50 -10.69 -3.28
C ILE A 48 8.67 -12.02 -4.01
N THR A 49 7.56 -12.70 -4.28
CA THR A 49 7.55 -14.00 -4.96
C THR A 49 7.47 -13.89 -6.49
N GLU A 50 6.92 -12.79 -7.01
CA GLU A 50 6.72 -12.57 -8.44
C GLU A 50 6.80 -11.08 -8.79
N ARG A 51 7.25 -10.78 -10.02
CA ARG A 51 7.22 -9.45 -10.62
C ARG A 51 6.72 -9.56 -12.04
N LEU A 52 5.67 -8.81 -12.37
CA LEU A 52 5.04 -8.82 -13.68
C LEU A 52 5.28 -7.48 -14.38
N PRO A 53 5.65 -7.46 -15.68
CA PRO A 53 5.69 -6.22 -16.44
C PRO A 53 4.27 -5.69 -16.62
N VAL A 54 4.08 -4.41 -16.32
CA VAL A 54 2.80 -3.70 -16.55
C VAL A 54 2.98 -2.70 -17.68
N SER A 55 1.97 -2.58 -18.53
CA SER A 55 1.92 -1.59 -19.61
C SER A 55 0.63 -0.79 -19.47
N VAL A 56 0.70 0.50 -19.78
CA VAL A 56 -0.48 1.35 -19.91
C VAL A 56 -1.14 1.05 -21.26
N PRO A 57 -2.47 0.87 -21.33
CA PRO A 57 -3.18 0.77 -22.60
C PRO A 57 -2.88 2.00 -23.46
N GLY A 58 -2.52 1.77 -24.72
CA GLY A 58 -2.33 2.82 -25.73
C GLY A 58 -3.63 3.37 -26.28
#